data_AF-A0A847PAF3-F1
#
_entry.id   AF-A0A847PAF3-F1
#
_cell.length_a   1.000
_cell.length_b   1.000
_cell.length_c   1.000
_cell.angle_alpha   90.00
_cell.angle_beta   90.00
_cell.angle_gamma   90.00
#
_symmetry.space_group_name_H-M   'P 1'
#
loop_
_entity.id
_entity.type
_entity.pdbx_description
1 polymer ?
#
loop_
_entity_poly.entity_id
_entity_poly.type
_entity_poly.pdbx_seq_one_letter_code
_entity_poly.pdbx_strand_id
1 'polypeptide(L)'
;MRVIKILTMRPEEIERASMAVIEREMGPYEGPPENLPILKRVIHTTADFDFVRTLKFSERAVELGRTALRSGVTVVTDTVMAASGINKAAASRWGVSVVCRMADDVVRAEALERGVTRAVVSMEHAAVRTPEAIFAIGNAPTALIRLCELVREGVLRPSLIIGVPVGFVNVVESKEMLAGMDVPYIVALGRKGGSPVASTIVNALLYGLD
;
A
#
# COMPACT_ATOMS: atom_id res chain seq x y z
N MET A 1 -40.05 12.16 -9.75
CA MET A 1 -39.45 11.81 -8.45
C MET A 1 -38.82 10.43 -8.59
N ARG A 2 -37.49 10.29 -8.44
CA ARG A 2 -36.83 8.96 -8.54
C ARG A 2 -37.12 8.21 -7.24
N VAL A 3 -37.80 7.06 -7.32
CA VAL A 3 -37.96 6.18 -6.15
C VAL A 3 -36.61 5.52 -5.90
N ILE A 4 -35.93 5.91 -4.81
CA ILE A 4 -34.68 5.29 -4.38
C ILE A 4 -35.04 4.04 -3.59
N LYS A 5 -34.71 2.86 -4.12
CA LYS A 5 -34.91 1.58 -3.41
C LYS A 5 -33.66 1.26 -2.60
N ILE A 6 -33.76 1.32 -1.28
CA ILE A 6 -32.69 0.93 -0.35
C ILE A 6 -32.92 -0.53 0.04
N LEU A 7 -31.93 -1.39 -0.20
CA LEU A 7 -31.96 -2.79 0.22
C LEU A 7 -31.43 -2.88 1.66
N THR A 8 -32.15 -3.60 2.53
CA THR A 8 -31.66 -3.91 3.89
C THR A 8 -31.03 -5.29 3.86
N MET A 9 -29.74 -5.38 4.19
CA MET A 9 -28.93 -6.60 4.16
C MET A 9 -28.00 -6.63 5.37
N ARG A 10 -27.57 -7.81 5.80
CA ARG A 10 -26.52 -7.94 6.82
C ARG A 10 -25.15 -7.56 6.24
N PRO A 11 -24.18 -7.12 7.06
CA PRO A 11 -22.86 -6.71 6.57
C PRO A 11 -22.16 -7.75 5.69
N GLU A 12 -22.22 -9.05 6.06
CA GLU A 12 -21.55 -10.10 5.29
C GLU A 12 -22.25 -10.37 3.94
N GLU A 13 -23.56 -10.11 3.87
CA GLU A 13 -24.35 -10.22 2.65
C GLU A 13 -24.03 -9.07 1.69
N ILE A 14 -23.88 -7.84 2.22
CA ILE A 14 -23.49 -6.65 1.45
C ILE A 14 -22.11 -6.84 0.83
N GLU A 15 -21.16 -7.33 1.62
CA GLU A 15 -19.79 -7.55 1.15
C GLU A 15 -19.73 -8.62 0.07
N ARG A 16 -20.41 -9.76 0.27
CA ARG A 16 -20.50 -10.84 -0.72
C ARG A 16 -21.15 -10.36 -2.02
N ALA A 17 -22.25 -9.61 -1.91
CA ALA A 17 -22.92 -9.04 -3.07
C ALA A 17 -22.00 -8.06 -3.82
N SER A 18 -21.27 -7.22 -3.08
CA SER A 18 -20.30 -6.28 -3.65
C SER A 18 -19.17 -7.01 -4.39
N MET A 19 -18.61 -8.08 -3.81
CA MET A 19 -17.56 -8.88 -4.47
C MET A 19 -18.07 -9.56 -5.75
N ALA A 20 -19.32 -10.05 -5.75
CA ALA A 20 -19.94 -10.63 -6.95
C ALA A 20 -20.19 -9.59 -8.05
N VAL A 21 -20.57 -8.36 -7.68
CA VAL A 21 -20.69 -7.23 -8.62
C VAL A 21 -19.33 -6.91 -9.23
N ILE A 22 -18.30 -6.76 -8.40
CA ILE A 22 -16.93 -6.46 -8.83
C ILE A 22 -16.39 -7.53 -9.78
N GLU A 23 -16.60 -8.81 -9.47
CA GLU A 23 -16.14 -9.92 -10.31
C GLU A 23 -16.81 -9.94 -11.68
N ARG A 24 -18.12 -9.65 -11.74
CA ARG A 24 -18.85 -9.56 -13.01
C ARG A 24 -18.39 -8.37 -13.86
N GLU A 25 -18.10 -7.23 -13.23
CA GLU A 25 -17.84 -5.97 -13.94
C GLU A 25 -16.37 -5.73 -14.28
N MET A 26 -15.43 -6.36 -13.57
CA MET A 26 -14.00 -6.18 -13.87
C MET A 26 -13.54 -6.87 -15.17
N GLY A 27 -14.32 -7.83 -15.67
CA GLY A 27 -13.92 -8.67 -16.80
C GLY A 27 -12.89 -9.74 -16.43
N PRO A 28 -12.30 -10.44 -17.42
CA PRO A 28 -11.29 -11.46 -17.15
C PRO A 28 -10.01 -10.84 -16.58
N TYR A 29 -9.41 -11.52 -15.60
CA TYR A 29 -8.09 -11.18 -15.06
C TYR A 29 -7.07 -12.21 -15.52
N GLU A 30 -6.06 -11.76 -16.25
CA GLU A 30 -5.03 -12.62 -16.87
C GLU A 30 -3.73 -12.71 -16.04
N GLY A 31 -3.67 -12.03 -14.89
CA GLY A 31 -2.49 -12.07 -14.02
C GLY A 31 -2.47 -13.26 -13.06
N PRO A 32 -1.41 -13.37 -12.24
CA PRO A 32 -1.27 -14.43 -11.23
C PRO A 32 -2.49 -14.50 -10.28
N PRO A 33 -3.10 -15.69 -10.07
CA PRO A 33 -4.30 -15.83 -9.24
C PRO A 33 -4.15 -15.27 -7.83
N GLU A 34 -2.94 -15.28 -7.25
CA GLU A 34 -2.69 -14.70 -5.93
C GLU A 34 -2.92 -13.19 -5.83
N ASN A 35 -2.85 -12.47 -6.94
CA ASN A 35 -3.02 -11.01 -6.99
C ASN A 35 -4.50 -10.61 -7.01
N LEU A 36 -5.37 -11.48 -7.53
CA LEU A 36 -6.78 -11.19 -7.77
C LEU A 36 -7.55 -10.79 -6.49
N PRO A 37 -7.37 -11.46 -5.33
CA PRO A 37 -8.01 -11.03 -4.08
C PRO A 37 -7.64 -9.60 -3.66
N ILE A 38 -6.38 -9.20 -3.87
CA ILE A 38 -5.90 -7.85 -3.54
C ILE A 38 -6.52 -6.83 -4.49
N LEU A 39 -6.52 -7.12 -5.80
CA LEU A 39 -7.14 -6.27 -6.82
C LEU A 39 -8.64 -6.06 -6.52
N LYS A 40 -9.40 -7.13 -6.23
CA LYS A 40 -10.82 -7.04 -5.85
C LYS A 40 -11.04 -6.14 -4.64
N ARG A 41 -10.16 -6.23 -3.64
CA ARG A 41 -10.24 -5.39 -2.42
C ARG A 41 -9.94 -3.93 -2.69
N VAL A 42 -8.95 -3.64 -3.55
CA VAL A 42 -8.68 -2.26 -3.99
C VAL A 42 -9.89 -1.69 -4.72
N ILE A 43 -10.47 -2.41 -5.70
CA ILE A 43 -11.68 -1.96 -6.42
C ILE A 43 -12.85 -1.76 -5.45
N HIS A 44 -13.06 -2.67 -4.50
CA HIS A 44 -14.12 -2.52 -3.49
C HIS A 44 -13.97 -1.25 -2.66
N THR A 45 -12.73 -0.92 -2.28
CA THR A 45 -12.43 0.25 -1.46
C THR A 45 -12.62 1.56 -2.22
N THR A 46 -12.36 1.55 -3.53
CA THR A 46 -12.34 2.77 -4.36
C THR A 46 -13.55 2.93 -5.27
N ALA A 47 -14.33 1.87 -5.45
CA ALA A 47 -15.34 1.73 -6.51
C ALA A 47 -14.77 2.05 -7.92
N ASP A 48 -13.49 1.75 -8.14
CA ASP A 48 -12.77 2.17 -9.33
C ASP A 48 -12.13 0.99 -10.07
N PHE A 49 -12.70 0.63 -11.22
CA PHE A 49 -12.23 -0.48 -12.05
C PHE A 49 -10.97 -0.16 -12.84
N ASP A 50 -10.49 1.10 -12.88
CA ASP A 50 -9.22 1.41 -13.56
C ASP A 50 -8.03 0.68 -12.93
N PHE A 51 -8.12 0.31 -11.65
CA PHE A 51 -7.10 -0.48 -10.97
C PHE A 51 -6.86 -1.86 -11.60
N VAL A 52 -7.81 -2.40 -12.37
CA VAL A 52 -7.58 -3.62 -13.19
C VAL A 52 -6.40 -3.42 -14.14
N ARG A 53 -6.27 -2.22 -14.71
CA ARG A 53 -5.22 -1.88 -15.66
C ARG A 53 -3.98 -1.29 -14.98
N THR A 54 -4.17 -0.51 -13.92
CA THR A 54 -3.10 0.30 -13.32
C THR A 54 -2.42 -0.31 -12.10
N LEU A 55 -3.06 -1.25 -11.39
CA LEU A 55 -2.43 -1.95 -10.26
C LEU A 55 -1.52 -3.06 -10.79
N LYS A 56 -0.21 -2.86 -10.63
CA LYS A 56 0.83 -3.79 -11.06
C LYS A 56 1.54 -4.39 -9.86
N PHE A 57 2.00 -5.62 -10.05
CA PHE A 57 2.67 -6.43 -9.07
C PHE A 57 3.99 -6.85 -9.70
N SER A 58 5.10 -6.72 -8.97
CA SER A 58 6.33 -7.40 -9.36
C SER A 58 6.14 -8.91 -9.27
N GLU A 59 7.09 -9.66 -9.83
CA GLU A 59 7.10 -11.12 -9.68
C GLU A 59 7.04 -11.51 -8.19
N ARG A 60 6.15 -12.46 -7.85
CA ARG A 60 5.97 -13.01 -6.49
C ARG A 60 5.70 -11.98 -5.38
N ALA A 61 5.29 -10.75 -5.70
CA ALA A 61 5.10 -9.67 -4.72
C ALA A 61 4.19 -10.07 -3.54
N VAL A 62 3.10 -10.77 -3.84
CA VAL A 62 2.12 -11.22 -2.82
C VAL A 62 2.69 -12.33 -1.95
N GLU A 63 3.37 -13.30 -2.54
CA GLU A 63 4.02 -14.39 -1.81
C GLU A 63 5.10 -13.85 -0.86
N LEU A 64 5.99 -12.98 -1.38
CA LEU A 64 7.07 -12.37 -0.61
C LEU A 64 6.54 -11.46 0.51
N GLY A 65 5.54 -10.62 0.19
CA GLY A 65 4.86 -9.79 1.18
C GLY A 65 4.21 -10.61 2.29
N ARG A 66 3.51 -11.70 1.95
CA ARG A 66 2.91 -12.60 2.94
C ARG A 66 3.96 -13.33 3.78
N THR A 67 5.06 -13.76 3.16
CA THR A 67 6.18 -14.41 3.86
C THR A 67 6.79 -13.47 4.91
N ALA A 68 7.01 -12.21 4.55
CA ALA A 68 7.53 -11.20 5.48
C ALA A 68 6.52 -10.86 6.60
N LEU A 69 5.23 -10.77 6.30
CA LEU A 69 4.22 -10.57 7.34
C LEU A 69 4.17 -11.75 8.33
N ARG A 70 4.31 -13.00 7.85
CA ARG A 70 4.38 -14.18 8.74
C ARG A 70 5.60 -14.18 9.65
N SER A 71 6.70 -13.55 9.25
CA SER A 71 7.89 -13.41 10.09
C SER A 71 7.82 -12.24 11.08
N GLY A 72 6.68 -11.52 11.15
CA GLY A 72 6.50 -10.39 12.07
C GLY A 72 7.22 -9.12 11.64
N VAL A 73 7.46 -8.95 10.33
CA VAL A 73 8.11 -7.75 9.80
C VAL A 73 7.33 -6.48 10.19
N THR A 74 8.04 -5.36 10.32
CA THR A 74 7.38 -4.05 10.52
C THR A 74 6.76 -3.55 9.21
N VAL A 75 5.56 -2.99 9.30
CA VAL A 75 4.94 -2.19 8.23
C VAL A 75 5.15 -0.72 8.53
N VAL A 76 5.89 -0.03 7.67
CA VAL A 76 6.14 1.41 7.74
C VAL A 76 5.21 2.13 6.77
N THR A 77 4.54 3.19 7.25
CA THR A 77 3.62 3.99 6.44
C THR A 77 4.06 5.44 6.34
N ASP A 78 3.73 6.09 5.23
CA ASP A 78 4.01 7.51 4.99
C ASP A 78 2.95 8.46 5.58
N THR A 79 1.86 7.92 6.14
CA THR A 79 0.78 8.70 6.73
C THR A 79 0.15 7.98 7.91
N VAL A 80 -0.26 8.76 8.93
CA VAL A 80 -1.05 8.24 10.06
C VAL A 80 -2.40 7.68 9.57
N MET A 81 -2.95 8.23 8.49
CA MET A 81 -4.16 7.71 7.86
C MET A 81 -3.96 6.28 7.33
N ALA A 82 -2.86 6.01 6.63
CA ALA A 82 -2.56 4.66 6.16
C ALA A 82 -2.33 3.69 7.33
N ALA A 83 -1.59 4.12 8.37
CA ALA A 83 -1.40 3.32 9.59
C ALA A 83 -2.73 2.99 10.29
N SER A 84 -3.65 3.95 10.35
CA SER A 84 -4.93 3.80 11.03
C SER A 84 -5.91 2.90 10.28
N GLY A 85 -5.80 2.83 8.95
CA GLY A 85 -6.62 1.93 8.13
C GLY A 85 -6.16 0.46 8.17
N ILE A 86 -4.97 0.17 8.71
CA ILE A 86 -4.47 -1.21 8.82
C ILE A 86 -5.11 -1.88 10.04
N ASN A 87 -5.61 -3.11 9.85
CA ASN A 87 -6.22 -3.91 10.90
C ASN A 87 -5.15 -4.37 11.91
N LYS A 88 -5.05 -3.65 13.02
CA LYS A 88 -4.06 -3.89 14.08
C LYS A 88 -4.22 -5.26 14.75
N ALA A 89 -5.44 -5.78 14.86
CA ALA A 89 -5.66 -7.11 15.43
C ALA A 89 -5.08 -8.20 14.53
N ALA A 90 -5.36 -8.14 13.22
CA ALA A 90 -4.77 -9.04 12.24
C ALA A 90 -3.25 -8.93 12.18
N ALA A 91 -2.70 -7.70 12.20
CA ALA A 91 -1.26 -7.49 12.24
C ALA A 91 -0.63 -8.08 13.52
N SER A 92 -1.20 -7.81 14.69
CA SER A 92 -0.69 -8.28 15.99
C SER A 92 -0.65 -9.80 16.12
N ARG A 93 -1.61 -10.50 15.49
CA ARG A 93 -1.64 -11.98 15.46
C ARG A 93 -0.39 -12.57 14.82
N TRP A 94 0.23 -11.86 13.88
CA TRP A 94 1.44 -12.26 13.18
C TRP A 94 2.70 -11.55 13.71
N GLY A 95 2.62 -10.84 14.84
CA GLY A 95 3.74 -10.08 15.40
C GLY A 95 4.13 -8.83 14.58
N VAL A 96 3.31 -8.43 13.61
CA VAL A 96 3.57 -7.28 12.75
C VAL A 96 3.29 -5.98 13.50
N SER A 97 4.29 -5.11 13.56
CA SER A 97 4.12 -3.74 14.05
C SER A 97 3.80 -2.77 12.91
N VAL A 98 2.92 -1.81 13.15
CA VAL A 98 2.55 -0.77 12.16
C VAL A 98 3.04 0.57 12.67
N VAL A 99 3.93 1.22 11.92
CA VAL A 99 4.63 2.44 12.34
C VAL A 99 4.47 3.56 11.31
N CYS A 100 4.25 4.78 11.78
CA CYS A 100 4.35 6.00 10.99
C CYS A 100 5.19 7.00 11.78
N ARG A 101 6.32 7.47 11.22
CA ARG A 101 7.26 8.37 11.90
C ARG A 101 7.11 9.83 11.48
N MET A 102 6.10 10.16 10.67
CA MET A 102 5.85 11.51 10.16
C MET A 102 5.53 12.55 11.24
N ALA A 103 5.09 12.09 12.41
CA ALA A 103 4.74 12.91 13.55
C ALA A 103 5.85 12.98 14.61
N ASP A 104 6.95 12.23 14.43
CA ASP A 104 8.06 12.23 15.39
C ASP A 104 8.73 13.61 15.40
N ASP A 105 8.93 14.18 16.60
CA ASP A 105 9.50 15.53 16.75
C ASP A 105 10.89 15.65 16.12
N VAL A 106 11.70 14.59 16.22
CA VAL A 106 13.03 14.52 15.59
C VAL A 106 12.92 14.59 14.07
N VAL A 107 12.00 13.84 13.46
CA VAL A 107 11.76 13.85 12.00
C VAL A 107 11.30 15.24 11.55
N ARG A 108 10.45 15.90 12.33
CA ARG A 108 9.97 17.25 12.04
C ARG A 108 11.10 18.28 12.11
N ALA A 109 11.92 18.24 13.16
CA ALA A 109 13.01 19.18 13.37
C ALA A 109 14.06 19.05 12.25
N GLU A 110 14.49 17.82 11.95
CA GLU A 110 15.49 17.54 10.92
C GLU A 110 15.00 17.90 9.51
N ALA A 111 13.73 17.62 9.19
CA ALA A 111 13.16 18.00 7.90
C ALA A 111 13.15 19.52 7.69
N LEU A 112 12.85 20.28 8.76
CA LEU A 112 12.88 21.74 8.74
C LEU A 112 14.31 22.26 8.56
N GLU A 113 15.27 21.72 9.31
CA GLU A 113 16.68 22.10 9.22
C GLU A 113 17.26 21.86 7.82
N ARG A 114 16.93 20.72 7.20
CA ARG A 114 17.42 20.33 5.87
C ARG A 114 16.62 20.92 4.71
N GLY A 115 15.48 21.56 4.96
CA GLY A 115 14.60 22.08 3.91
C GLY A 115 13.96 20.99 3.03
N VAL A 116 13.77 19.78 3.55
CA VAL A 116 13.16 18.65 2.84
C VAL A 116 11.81 18.27 3.45
N THR A 117 11.06 17.36 2.82
CA THR A 117 9.79 16.92 3.39
C THR A 117 10.02 16.00 4.59
N ARG A 118 9.10 16.01 5.56
CA ARG A 118 9.07 15.01 6.65
C ARG A 118 9.03 13.57 6.13
N ALA A 119 8.47 13.37 4.94
CA ALA A 119 8.36 12.07 4.30
C ALA A 119 9.75 11.52 3.95
N VAL A 120 10.65 12.36 3.43
CA VAL A 120 12.05 11.99 3.15
C VAL A 120 12.75 11.53 4.43
N VAL A 121 12.76 12.38 5.46
CA VAL A 121 13.43 12.08 6.74
C VAL A 121 12.83 10.85 7.43
N SER A 122 11.50 10.71 7.41
CA SER A 122 10.81 9.56 7.98
C SER A 122 11.24 8.25 7.30
N MET A 123 11.45 8.24 5.98
CA MET A 123 11.88 7.05 5.25
C MET A 123 13.35 6.73 5.51
N GLU A 124 14.22 7.73 5.63
CA GLU A 124 15.64 7.54 5.99
C GLU A 124 15.78 6.93 7.39
N HIS A 125 15.05 7.45 8.38
CA HIS A 125 15.02 6.88 9.73
C HIS A 125 14.48 5.44 9.73
N ALA A 126 13.49 5.15 8.88
CA ALA A 126 12.93 3.82 8.75
C ALA A 126 13.89 2.83 8.08
N ALA A 127 14.63 3.26 7.05
CA ALA A 127 15.58 2.43 6.34
C ALA A 127 16.70 1.94 7.25
N VAL A 128 17.21 2.80 8.14
CA VAL A 128 18.26 2.41 9.10
C VAL A 128 17.73 1.46 10.18
N ARG A 129 16.52 1.71 10.69
CA ARG A 129 15.97 0.94 11.82
C ARG A 129 15.35 -0.39 11.41
N THR A 130 14.73 -0.44 10.23
CA THR A 130 13.94 -1.57 9.74
C THR A 130 14.16 -1.72 8.24
N PRO A 131 15.38 -2.09 7.79
CA PRO A 131 15.73 -2.12 6.37
C PRO A 131 14.89 -3.12 5.57
N GLU A 132 14.48 -4.21 6.21
CA GLU A 132 13.66 -5.28 5.61
C GLU A 132 12.14 -5.02 5.72
N ALA A 133 11.71 -3.84 6.18
CA ALA A 133 10.29 -3.54 6.37
C ALA A 133 9.45 -3.65 5.09
N ILE A 134 8.14 -3.79 5.29
CA ILE A 134 7.16 -3.50 4.24
C ILE A 134 6.86 -2.01 4.30
N PHE A 135 7.02 -1.31 3.17
CA PHE A 135 6.76 0.14 3.08
C PHE A 135 5.45 0.38 2.33
N ALA A 136 4.45 0.93 3.02
CA ALA A 136 3.14 1.25 2.46
C ALA A 136 2.99 2.77 2.28
N ILE A 137 3.22 3.22 1.03
CA ILE A 137 3.26 4.63 0.67
C ILE A 137 1.99 5.01 -0.08
N GLY A 138 1.08 5.71 0.61
CA GLY A 138 -0.25 6.04 0.11
C GLY A 138 -0.43 7.50 -0.30
N ASN A 139 0.47 8.40 0.04
CA ASN A 139 0.26 9.84 -0.14
C ASN A 139 1.48 10.57 -0.71
N ALA A 140 2.66 10.43 -0.10
CA ALA A 140 3.81 11.26 -0.37
C ALA A 140 4.68 10.68 -1.50
N PRO A 141 4.66 11.23 -2.73
CA PRO A 141 5.58 10.77 -3.78
C PRO A 141 7.05 10.98 -3.39
N THR A 142 7.35 11.99 -2.56
CA THR A 142 8.71 12.21 -2.03
C THR A 142 9.19 11.09 -1.10
N ALA A 143 8.28 10.43 -0.36
CA ALA A 143 8.65 9.22 0.39
C ALA A 143 9.00 8.08 -0.58
N LEU A 144 8.19 7.86 -1.62
CA LEU A 144 8.43 6.79 -2.57
C LEU A 144 9.75 7.00 -3.34
N ILE A 145 9.99 8.22 -3.82
CA ILE A 145 11.25 8.59 -4.49
C ILE A 145 12.44 8.31 -3.56
N ARG A 146 12.37 8.74 -2.29
CA ARG A 146 13.47 8.54 -1.36
C ARG A 146 13.73 7.07 -1.06
N LEU A 147 12.69 6.23 -0.95
CA LEU A 147 12.88 4.78 -0.80
C LEU A 147 13.60 4.18 -2.02
N CYS A 148 13.21 4.57 -3.23
CA CYS A 148 13.87 4.13 -4.45
C CYS A 148 15.35 4.53 -4.49
N GLU A 149 15.68 5.75 -4.07
CA GLU A 149 17.08 6.20 -3.94
C GLU A 149 17.85 5.34 -2.91
N LEU A 150 17.29 5.14 -1.71
CA LEU A 150 17.92 4.37 -0.65
C LEU A 150 18.17 2.90 -1.03
N VAL A 151 17.30 2.30 -1.85
CA VAL A 151 17.54 0.95 -2.40
C VAL A 151 18.69 0.97 -3.41
N ARG A 152 18.76 1.96 -4.30
CA ARG A 152 19.88 2.08 -5.26
C ARG A 152 21.22 2.33 -4.57
N GLU A 153 21.20 3.09 -3.47
CA GLU A 153 22.34 3.33 -2.60
C GLU A 153 22.75 2.06 -1.81
N GLY A 154 21.94 1.00 -1.82
CA GLY A 154 22.19 -0.24 -1.10
C GLY A 154 21.91 -0.16 0.41
N VAL A 155 21.35 0.95 0.89
CA VAL A 155 21.01 1.21 2.29
C VAL A 155 19.72 0.50 2.69
N LEU A 156 18.77 0.38 1.76
CA LEU A 156 17.47 -0.24 2.00
C LEU A 156 17.29 -1.53 1.20
N ARG A 157 16.72 -2.55 1.83
CA ARG A 157 16.40 -3.85 1.21
C ARG A 157 15.00 -4.30 1.65
N PRO A 158 13.94 -3.69 1.11
CA PRO A 158 12.60 -3.86 1.64
C PRO A 158 12.03 -5.24 1.27
N SER A 159 11.29 -5.85 2.19
CA SER A 159 10.56 -7.09 1.88
C SER A 159 9.46 -6.87 0.82
N LEU A 160 8.86 -5.66 0.80
CA LEU A 160 7.87 -5.23 -0.17
C LEU A 160 7.70 -3.71 -0.12
N ILE A 161 7.61 -3.04 -1.27
CA ILE A 161 7.14 -1.65 -1.37
C ILE A 161 5.74 -1.63 -2.00
N ILE A 162 4.76 -1.11 -1.25
CA ILE A 162 3.43 -0.77 -1.75
C ILE A 162 3.44 0.71 -2.15
N GLY A 163 3.70 0.98 -3.43
CA GLY A 163 3.82 2.32 -4.01
C GLY A 163 2.52 2.82 -4.62
N VAL A 164 1.64 3.38 -3.80
CA VAL A 164 0.34 3.90 -4.26
C VAL A 164 0.09 5.36 -3.86
N PRO A 165 1.08 6.29 -3.93
CA PRO A 165 0.82 7.69 -3.64
C PRO A 165 -0.22 8.27 -4.62
N VAL A 166 -1.15 9.09 -4.13
CA VAL A 166 -2.13 9.81 -4.96
C VAL A 166 -1.70 11.25 -5.15
N GLY A 167 -1.93 11.81 -6.32
CA GLY A 167 -1.71 13.23 -6.56
C GLY A 167 -1.33 13.55 -8.01
N PHE A 168 -0.80 14.75 -8.20
CA PHE A 168 -0.63 15.36 -9.52
C PHE A 168 0.81 15.75 -9.86
N VAL A 169 1.68 15.89 -8.85
CA VAL A 169 3.08 16.32 -9.01
C VAL A 169 4.00 15.20 -8.56
N ASN A 170 4.92 14.78 -9.42
CA ASN A 170 5.92 13.72 -9.19
C ASN A 170 5.35 12.34 -8.83
N VAL A 171 4.03 12.14 -8.91
CA VAL A 171 3.37 10.89 -8.53
C VAL A 171 3.58 9.81 -9.57
N VAL A 172 3.41 10.14 -10.85
CA VAL A 172 3.57 9.18 -11.95
C VAL A 172 5.02 8.71 -12.00
N GLU A 173 5.94 9.68 -11.99
CA GLU A 173 7.38 9.48 -12.06
C GLU A 173 7.89 8.67 -10.86
N SER A 174 7.39 8.95 -9.64
CA SER A 174 7.77 8.17 -8.44
C SER A 174 7.38 6.69 -8.54
N LYS A 175 6.25 6.38 -9.19
CA LYS A 175 5.74 5.02 -9.34
C LYS A 175 6.40 4.28 -10.48
N GLU A 176 6.68 4.96 -11.58
CA GLU A 176 7.50 4.43 -12.68
C GLU A 176 8.91 4.13 -12.19
N MET A 177 9.46 5.00 -11.34
CA MET A 177 10.74 4.78 -10.68
C MET A 177 10.75 3.47 -9.91
N LEU A 178 9.73 3.20 -9.07
CA LEU A 178 9.58 1.94 -8.34
C LEU A 178 9.41 0.74 -9.28
N ALA A 179 8.57 0.88 -10.31
CA ALA A 179 8.24 -0.20 -11.23
C ALA A 179 9.47 -0.71 -12.01
N GLY A 180 10.49 0.13 -12.19
CA GLY A 180 11.77 -0.21 -12.82
C GLY A 180 12.83 -0.77 -11.88
N MET A 181 12.50 -1.08 -10.62
CA MET A 181 13.47 -1.58 -9.63
C MET A 181 13.41 -3.09 -9.46
N ASP A 182 14.55 -3.67 -9.08
CA ASP A 182 14.68 -5.08 -8.70
C ASP A 182 14.42 -5.30 -7.20
N VAL A 183 13.20 -4.94 -6.77
CA VAL A 183 12.69 -5.22 -5.42
C VAL A 183 11.21 -5.60 -5.50
N PRO A 184 10.67 -6.36 -4.53
CA PRO A 184 9.26 -6.70 -4.54
C PRO A 184 8.40 -5.44 -4.41
N TYR A 185 7.39 -5.29 -5.28
CA TYR A 185 6.47 -4.16 -5.22
C TYR A 185 5.03 -4.48 -5.60
N ILE A 186 4.11 -3.66 -5.08
CA ILE A 186 2.75 -3.48 -5.58
C ILE A 186 2.56 -1.99 -5.84
N VAL A 187 2.31 -1.60 -7.08
CA VAL A 187 2.31 -0.20 -7.52
C VAL A 187 1.04 0.13 -8.30
N ALA A 188 0.44 1.28 -8.03
CA ALA A 188 -0.74 1.75 -8.78
C ALA A 188 -0.33 2.84 -9.77
N LEU A 189 0.02 2.47 -11.00
CA LEU A 189 0.52 3.39 -12.03
C LEU A 189 -0.44 4.55 -12.33
N GLY A 190 0.11 5.66 -12.80
CA GLY A 190 -0.63 6.90 -12.99
C GLY A 190 -0.87 7.66 -11.68
N ARG A 191 -1.93 8.49 -11.64
CA ARG A 191 -2.18 9.43 -10.52
C ARG A 191 -2.99 8.85 -9.37
N LYS A 192 -3.74 7.78 -9.62
CA LYS A 192 -4.66 7.16 -8.65
C LYS A 192 -3.89 6.37 -7.58
N GLY A 193 -4.44 6.31 -6.38
CA GLY A 193 -3.78 5.72 -5.21
C GLY A 193 -4.47 6.19 -3.93
N GLY A 194 -3.71 6.34 -2.86
CA GLY A 194 -4.19 6.90 -1.61
C GLY A 194 -3.85 6.04 -0.40
N SER A 195 -3.88 6.65 0.78
CA SER A 195 -3.78 5.93 2.05
C SER A 195 -4.81 4.79 2.19
N PRO A 196 -6.09 4.92 1.77
CA PRO A 196 -7.03 3.80 1.80
C PRO A 196 -6.59 2.62 0.93
N VAL A 197 -5.99 2.88 -0.24
CA VAL A 197 -5.47 1.83 -1.13
C VAL A 197 -4.26 1.14 -0.47
N ALA A 198 -3.34 1.91 0.10
CA ALA A 198 -2.17 1.37 0.81
C ALA A 198 -2.59 0.45 1.97
N SER A 199 -3.48 0.93 2.85
CA SER A 199 -4.01 0.13 3.97
C SER A 199 -4.74 -1.12 3.49
N THR A 200 -5.53 -1.00 2.42
CA THR A 200 -6.30 -2.12 1.85
C THR A 200 -5.39 -3.22 1.33
N ILE A 201 -4.29 -2.86 0.65
CA ILE A 201 -3.32 -3.85 0.16
C ILE A 201 -2.67 -4.57 1.34
N VAL A 202 -2.24 -3.85 2.38
CA VAL A 202 -1.68 -4.46 3.60
C VAL A 202 -2.69 -5.40 4.27
N ASN A 203 -3.94 -4.95 4.43
CA ASN A 203 -5.00 -5.77 5.02
C ASN A 203 -5.30 -7.02 4.18
N ALA A 204 -5.38 -6.91 2.85
CA ALA A 204 -5.61 -8.04 1.97
C ALA A 204 -4.46 -9.05 1.99
N LEU A 205 -3.22 -8.59 2.20
CA LEU A 205 -2.09 -9.47 2.45
C LEU A 205 -2.24 -10.20 3.78
N LEU A 206 -2.56 -9.49 4.86
CA LEU A 206 -2.78 -10.05 6.21
C LEU A 206 -3.92 -11.09 6.24
N TYR A 207 -5.06 -10.80 5.61
CA TYR A 207 -6.21 -11.70 5.58
C TYR A 207 -5.97 -12.96 4.76
N GLY A 208 -4.99 -12.95 3.87
CA GLY A 208 -4.58 -14.13 3.12
C GLY A 208 -3.49 -14.96 3.79
N LEU A 209 -3.16 -14.66 5.05
CA LEU A 209 -2.27 -15.49 5.87
C LEU A 209 -3.01 -16.59 6.63
N ASP A 210 -4.32 -16.39 6.83
CA ASP A 210 -5.24 -17.29 7.51
C ASP A 210 -5.60 -18.53 6.69
#